data_AF-A0ABD1SM96-F1
#
_entry.id   AF-A0ABD1SM96-F1
#
_cell.length_a   1.000
_cell.length_b   1.000
_cell.length_c   1.000
_cell.angle_alpha   90.00
_cell.angle_beta   90.00
_cell.angle_gamma   90.00
#
_symmetry.space_group_name_H-M   'P 1'
#
loop_
_entity.id
_entity.type
_entity.pdbx_description
1 polymer ?
#
loop_
_entity_poly.entity_id
_entity_poly.type
_entity_poly.pdbx_seq_one_letter_code
_entity_poly.pdbx_strand_id
1 'polypeptide(L)'
;MADVLNHGGDGGDEPLHQHANRLQADCQTYFDTKEGTYLHTRENQKYLSRVVGTYVRQFVHPYFDRWANVPEEQKARATGCVYEFFDVNHRRYSKADYKLIVDGIEDTAARRYRQYKANVNAYIRDKGTAVPYRCLTADVWEKCIERSSSKKFKSDRQTQDWPSVIETFKVNHQRNSDWVNKRAAQDYEKMVEEREEQTQQASSSGVAVNEHDVVLKVLGERKGHWRAVGRVLRGTSRSHSSTTTLQD
;
A
#
# COMPACT_ATOMS: atom_id res chain seq x y z
N MET A 1 -4.25 -5.65 -41.98
CA MET A 1 -3.05 -6.47 -41.69
C MET A 1 -2.46 -5.93 -40.41
N ALA A 2 -2.35 -6.77 -39.39
CA ALA A 2 -2.20 -6.36 -38.00
C ALA A 2 -0.76 -5.94 -37.67
N ASP A 3 -0.61 -4.76 -37.09
CA ASP A 3 0.60 -4.29 -36.45
C ASP A 3 0.76 -4.92 -35.06
N VAL A 4 1.96 -5.44 -34.84
CA VAL A 4 2.41 -6.10 -33.62
C VAL A 4 2.74 -5.03 -32.58
N LEU A 5 1.90 -4.90 -31.55
CA LEU A 5 2.21 -4.06 -30.40
C LEU A 5 2.98 -4.85 -29.33
N ASN A 6 4.24 -4.43 -29.22
CA ASN A 6 5.23 -4.74 -28.20
C ASN A 6 4.68 -4.49 -26.77
N HIS A 7 4.54 -5.56 -25.97
CA HIS A 7 4.19 -5.46 -24.56
C HIS A 7 5.43 -5.21 -23.70
N GLY A 8 5.42 -4.09 -23.00
CA GLY A 8 6.46 -3.70 -22.07
C GLY A 8 6.52 -4.60 -20.84
N GLY A 9 7.69 -5.21 -20.64
CA GLY A 9 8.38 -5.26 -19.36
C GLY A 9 7.65 -5.92 -18.19
N ASP A 10 7.41 -7.22 -18.31
CA ASP A 10 7.13 -8.11 -17.17
C ASP A 10 8.41 -8.24 -16.31
N GLY A 11 8.49 -7.42 -15.28
CA GLY A 11 9.62 -7.37 -14.35
C GLY A 11 9.58 -8.54 -13.35
N GLY A 12 9.98 -9.73 -13.80
CA GLY A 12 10.68 -10.72 -12.98
C GLY A 12 9.82 -11.69 -12.19
N ASP A 13 9.05 -12.54 -12.89
CA ASP A 13 8.36 -13.71 -12.32
C ASP A 13 8.91 -15.03 -12.90
N GLU A 14 10.24 -15.17 -12.97
CA GLU A 14 10.82 -16.51 -13.07
C GLU A 14 10.51 -17.29 -11.78
N PRO A 15 9.92 -18.49 -11.88
CA PRO A 15 9.88 -19.40 -10.75
C PRO A 15 11.32 -19.62 -10.29
N LEU A 16 11.53 -19.70 -8.97
CA LEU A 16 12.79 -20.19 -8.45
C LEU A 16 12.96 -21.61 -9.00
N HIS A 17 13.67 -21.75 -10.12
CA HIS A 17 14.52 -22.90 -10.34
C HIS A 17 15.22 -23.14 -9.01
N GLN A 18 15.29 -24.42 -8.61
CA GLN A 18 16.02 -24.90 -7.45
C GLN A 18 17.49 -24.49 -7.57
N HIS A 19 17.79 -23.21 -7.45
CA HIS A 19 19.11 -22.73 -7.16
C HIS A 19 19.32 -23.13 -5.73
N ALA A 20 20.15 -24.15 -5.57
CA ALA A 20 20.88 -24.47 -4.36
C ALA A 20 21.74 -23.26 -3.94
N ASN A 21 21.12 -22.10 -3.71
CA ASN A 21 21.73 -20.92 -3.14
C ASN A 21 21.49 -21.00 -1.64
N ARG A 22 22.17 -21.98 -1.03
CA ARG A 22 22.85 -21.67 0.23
C ARG A 22 23.62 -20.40 -0.09
N LEU A 23 23.30 -19.29 0.60
CA LEU A 23 24.17 -18.11 0.59
C LEU A 23 25.59 -18.64 0.65
N GLN A 24 26.49 -18.18 -0.25
CA GLN A 24 27.91 -18.52 -0.16
C GLN A 24 28.28 -18.46 1.32
N ALA A 25 28.85 -19.55 1.84
CA ALA A 25 28.87 -19.89 3.27
C ALA A 25 29.47 -18.81 4.19
N ASP A 26 30.02 -17.74 3.61
CA ASP A 26 30.73 -16.66 4.28
C ASP A 26 30.06 -15.28 4.14
N CYS A 27 28.84 -15.16 3.58
CA CYS A 27 28.12 -13.89 3.58
C CYS A 27 27.52 -13.63 4.97
N GLN A 28 28.37 -13.22 5.92
CA GLN A 28 27.96 -12.80 7.25
C GLN A 28 27.07 -11.56 7.12
N THR A 29 25.75 -11.75 7.25
CA THR A 29 24.79 -10.64 7.28
C THR A 29 24.95 -9.86 8.58
N TYR A 30 25.67 -8.74 8.50
CA TYR A 30 25.78 -7.80 9.61
C TYR A 30 24.52 -6.92 9.67
N PHE A 31 23.97 -6.68 10.85
CA PHE A 31 22.85 -5.75 11.05
C PHE A 31 23.38 -4.37 11.48
N ASP A 32 23.08 -3.35 10.68
CA ASP A 32 23.31 -1.95 11.02
C ASP A 32 22.31 -1.53 12.10
N THR A 33 22.82 -1.47 13.32
CA THR A 33 22.06 -1.08 14.51
C THR A 33 21.73 0.41 14.53
N LYS A 34 22.48 1.25 13.78
CA LYS A 34 22.20 2.68 13.66
C LYS A 34 21.08 2.97 12.68
N GLU A 35 21.04 2.26 11.56
CA GLU A 35 20.01 2.45 10.53
C GLU A 35 18.81 1.49 10.66
N GLY A 36 18.92 0.45 11.49
CA GLY A 36 17.89 -0.59 11.61
C GLY A 36 17.77 -1.44 10.34
N THR A 37 18.86 -1.61 9.59
CA THR A 37 18.90 -2.31 8.30
C THR A 37 20.02 -3.34 8.31
N TYR A 38 20.01 -4.34 7.43
CA TYR A 38 21.16 -5.24 7.31
C TYR A 38 22.23 -4.56 6.44
N LEU A 39 23.47 -4.43 6.90
CA LEU A 39 24.56 -3.66 6.28
C LEU A 39 24.99 -4.22 4.90
N HIS A 40 24.84 -5.53 4.68
CA HIS A 40 25.00 -6.16 3.36
C HIS A 40 23.72 -6.12 2.50
N THR A 41 22.66 -5.49 3.00
CA THR A 41 21.39 -5.28 2.30
C THR A 41 21.19 -3.85 1.81
N ARG A 42 22.24 -3.06 1.59
CA ARG A 42 22.09 -1.82 0.80
C ARG A 42 21.54 -2.15 -0.59
N GLU A 43 22.36 -2.79 -1.42
CA GLU A 43 21.93 -3.26 -2.74
C GLU A 43 21.00 -4.49 -2.66
N ASN A 44 21.13 -5.28 -1.59
CA ASN A 44 20.32 -6.49 -1.35
C ASN A 44 19.08 -6.26 -0.45
N GLN A 45 18.64 -5.02 -0.20
CA GLN A 45 17.42 -4.75 0.60
C GLN A 45 16.20 -5.41 -0.05
N LYS A 46 16.23 -5.41 -1.38
CA LYS A 46 15.27 -6.10 -2.24
C LYS A 46 15.20 -7.59 -1.90
N TYR A 47 16.31 -8.19 -1.47
CA TYR A 47 16.40 -9.60 -1.10
C TYR A 47 15.66 -9.88 0.22
N LEU A 48 15.94 -9.15 1.30
CA LEU A 48 15.17 -9.27 2.55
C LEU A 48 13.67 -9.09 2.28
N SER A 49 13.33 -8.03 1.56
CA SER A 49 11.95 -7.70 1.28
C SER A 49 11.25 -8.74 0.38
N ARG A 50 11.99 -9.39 -0.54
CA ARG A 50 11.52 -10.49 -1.40
C ARG A 50 11.34 -11.78 -0.60
N VAL A 51 12.29 -12.13 0.26
CA VAL A 51 12.24 -13.32 1.12
C VAL A 51 11.06 -13.20 2.08
N VAL A 52 10.95 -12.09 2.82
CA VAL A 52 9.80 -11.81 3.70
C VAL A 52 8.49 -11.85 2.91
N GLY A 53 8.44 -11.21 1.73
CA GLY A 53 7.25 -11.23 0.89
C GLY A 53 6.84 -12.63 0.43
N THR A 54 7.82 -13.51 0.19
CA THR A 54 7.59 -14.90 -0.22
C THR A 54 6.94 -15.69 0.92
N TYR A 55 7.54 -15.66 2.11
CA TYR A 55 7.01 -16.39 3.26
C TYR A 55 5.69 -15.82 3.77
N VAL A 56 5.48 -14.49 3.70
CA VAL A 56 4.17 -13.89 3.98
C VAL A 56 3.10 -14.43 3.05
N ARG A 57 3.35 -14.51 1.73
CA ARG A 57 2.36 -15.05 0.78
C ARG A 57 2.10 -16.55 0.98
N GLN A 58 3.12 -17.28 1.40
CA GLN A 58 3.04 -18.73 1.59
C GLN A 58 2.27 -19.11 2.86
N PHE A 59 2.48 -18.38 3.96
CA PHE A 59 1.99 -18.80 5.28
C PHE A 59 0.89 -17.91 5.86
N VAL A 60 0.66 -16.71 5.30
CA VAL A 60 -0.31 -15.75 5.85
C VAL A 60 -1.46 -15.52 4.90
N HIS A 61 -2.69 -15.73 5.40
CA HIS A 61 -3.88 -15.52 4.59
C HIS A 61 -4.22 -14.03 4.41
N PRO A 62 -4.55 -13.55 3.20
CA PRO A 62 -4.72 -12.12 2.92
C PRO A 62 -6.08 -11.53 3.34
N TYR A 63 -6.96 -12.33 3.95
CA TYR A 63 -8.29 -11.86 4.37
C TYR A 63 -8.30 -11.16 5.75
N PHE A 64 -7.19 -11.07 6.48
CA PHE A 64 -7.17 -10.27 7.71
C PHE A 64 -7.07 -8.77 7.41
N ASP A 65 -7.74 -7.95 8.21
CA ASP A 65 -7.82 -6.51 7.96
C ASP A 65 -6.48 -5.78 8.09
N ARG A 66 -5.64 -6.20 9.03
CA ARG A 66 -4.31 -5.62 9.28
C ARG A 66 -3.37 -6.71 9.75
N TRP A 67 -2.07 -6.48 9.61
CA TRP A 67 -1.02 -7.39 10.11
C TRP A 67 -1.24 -7.74 11.59
N ALA A 68 -1.62 -6.76 12.40
CA ALA A 68 -1.93 -6.96 13.82
C ALA A 68 -3.06 -7.97 14.09
N ASN A 69 -3.96 -8.21 13.12
CA ASN A 69 -5.07 -9.17 13.25
C ASN A 69 -4.73 -10.56 12.71
N VAL A 70 -3.54 -10.75 12.12
CA VAL A 70 -3.08 -12.06 11.67
C VAL A 70 -2.81 -12.94 12.89
N PRO A 71 -3.27 -14.21 12.91
CA PRO A 71 -2.97 -15.15 13.98
C PRO A 71 -1.47 -15.29 14.21
N GLU A 72 -1.05 -15.33 15.47
CA GLU A 72 0.36 -15.36 15.83
C GLU A 72 1.07 -16.59 15.28
N GLU A 73 0.37 -17.73 15.17
CA GLU A 73 0.89 -18.95 14.54
C GLU A 73 1.31 -18.74 13.07
N GLN A 74 0.50 -18.00 12.29
CA GLN A 74 0.84 -17.71 10.89
C GLN A 74 2.00 -16.74 10.78
N LYS A 75 2.06 -15.73 11.66
CA LYS A 75 3.20 -14.81 11.73
C LYS A 75 4.47 -15.56 12.09
N ALA A 76 4.44 -16.35 13.16
CA ALA A 76 5.57 -17.12 13.67
C ALA A 76 6.11 -18.10 12.62
N ARG A 77 5.24 -18.74 11.83
CA ARG A 77 5.67 -19.55 10.69
C ARG A 77 6.41 -18.73 9.64
N ALA A 78 5.85 -17.60 9.23
CA ALA A 78 6.46 -16.73 8.23
C ALA A 78 7.79 -16.13 8.71
N THR A 79 7.83 -15.58 9.93
CA THR A 79 9.02 -14.93 10.49
C THR A 79 10.07 -15.94 10.93
N GLY A 80 9.68 -17.12 11.41
CA GLY A 80 10.59 -18.23 11.70
C GLY A 80 11.41 -18.64 10.49
N CYS A 81 10.78 -18.80 9.31
CA CYS A 81 11.50 -19.07 8.06
C CYS A 81 12.43 -17.92 7.66
N VAL A 82 12.07 -16.66 7.93
CA VAL A 82 12.96 -15.52 7.69
C VAL A 82 14.16 -15.56 8.63
N TYR A 83 13.95 -15.87 9.91
CA TYR A 83 15.03 -15.96 10.90
C TYR A 83 16.00 -17.08 10.56
N GLU A 84 15.49 -18.25 10.15
CA GLU A 84 16.34 -19.34 9.69
C GLU A 84 17.13 -18.97 8.43
N PHE A 85 16.46 -18.34 7.46
CA PHE A 85 17.09 -17.93 6.20
C PHE A 85 18.25 -16.92 6.40
N PHE A 86 18.10 -15.99 7.34
CA PHE A 86 19.11 -14.98 7.67
C PHE A 86 19.97 -15.33 8.89
N ASP A 87 19.83 -16.53 9.44
CA ASP A 87 20.54 -16.99 10.64
C ASP A 87 20.45 -15.99 11.83
N VAL A 88 19.24 -15.46 12.02
CA VAL A 88 18.91 -14.48 13.08
C VAL A 88 18.76 -15.23 14.40
N ASN A 89 19.77 -15.11 15.26
CA ASN A 89 19.80 -15.79 16.55
C ASN A 89 20.12 -14.83 17.70
N HIS A 90 19.36 -14.90 18.79
CA HIS A 90 19.56 -14.12 20.02
C HIS A 90 20.97 -14.26 20.63
N ARG A 91 21.71 -15.35 20.32
CA ARG A 91 23.08 -15.56 20.78
C ARG A 91 24.13 -14.72 20.04
N ARG A 92 23.81 -14.24 18.83
CA ARG A 92 24.76 -13.48 17.98
C ARG A 92 24.68 -11.98 18.17
N TYR A 93 23.56 -11.48 18.69
CA TYR A 93 23.27 -10.06 18.79
C TYR A 93 23.05 -9.66 20.24
N SER A 94 23.37 -8.41 20.57
CA SER A 94 22.96 -7.86 21.86
C SER A 94 21.42 -7.88 21.97
N LYS A 95 20.88 -7.87 23.19
CA LYS A 95 19.42 -7.84 23.40
C LYS A 95 18.76 -6.66 22.68
N ALA A 96 19.42 -5.50 22.65
CA ALA A 96 18.91 -4.31 21.97
C ALA A 96 18.90 -4.49 20.45
N ASP A 97 20.00 -5.00 19.88
CA ASP A 97 20.13 -5.19 18.44
C ASP A 97 19.20 -6.28 17.93
N TYR A 98 19.07 -7.39 18.66
CA TYR A 98 18.12 -8.45 18.36
C TYR A 98 16.69 -7.91 18.30
N LYS A 99 16.32 -7.03 19.23
CA LYS A 99 15.00 -6.38 19.22
C LYS A 99 14.81 -5.52 17.97
N LEU A 100 15.79 -4.69 17.61
CA LEU A 100 15.72 -3.86 16.40
C LEU A 100 15.58 -4.70 15.13
N ILE A 101 16.30 -5.83 15.06
CA ILE A 101 16.20 -6.79 13.96
C ILE A 101 14.78 -7.33 13.82
N VAL A 102 14.24 -7.86 14.92
CA VAL A 102 12.89 -8.44 14.96
C VAL A 102 11.85 -7.39 14.57
N ASP A 103 11.93 -6.19 15.14
CA ASP A 103 11.03 -5.08 14.81
C ASP A 103 11.09 -4.71 13.32
N GLY A 104 12.29 -4.70 12.72
CA GLY A 104 12.48 -4.40 11.29
C GLY A 104 11.91 -5.48 10.36
N ILE A 105 12.01 -6.75 10.75
CA ILE A 105 11.39 -7.88 10.04
C ILE A 105 9.87 -7.78 10.13
N GLU A 106 9.33 -7.52 11.32
CA GLU A 106 7.89 -7.35 11.55
C GLU A 106 7.30 -6.19 10.73
N ASP A 107 7.94 -5.02 10.70
CA ASP A 107 7.48 -3.91 9.85
C ASP A 107 7.52 -4.28 8.36
N THR A 108 8.57 -4.98 7.94
CA THR A 108 8.68 -5.45 6.55
C THR A 108 7.59 -6.45 6.19
N ALA A 109 7.28 -7.38 7.10
CA ALA A 109 6.20 -8.35 6.94
C ALA A 109 4.84 -7.63 6.85
N ALA A 110 4.59 -6.66 7.73
CA ALA A 110 3.38 -5.84 7.71
C ALA A 110 3.21 -5.08 6.39
N ARG A 111 4.29 -4.49 5.85
CA ARG A 111 4.29 -3.83 4.53
C ARG A 111 3.98 -4.80 3.41
N ARG A 112 4.65 -5.96 3.37
CA ARG A 112 4.43 -6.99 2.34
C ARG A 112 3.05 -7.60 2.40
N TYR A 113 2.51 -7.80 3.61
CA TYR A 113 1.13 -8.23 3.81
C TYR A 113 0.12 -7.22 3.23
N ARG A 114 0.30 -5.92 3.49
CA ARG A 114 -0.55 -4.87 2.90
C ARG A 114 -0.52 -4.91 1.37
N GLN A 115 0.66 -5.06 0.77
CA GLN A 115 0.81 -5.14 -0.69
C GLN A 115 0.17 -6.40 -1.26
N TYR A 116 0.40 -7.56 -0.64
CA TYR A 116 -0.21 -8.82 -1.04
C TYR A 116 -1.73 -8.72 -1.08
N LYS A 117 -2.33 -8.21 -0.01
CA LYS A 117 -3.78 -7.99 0.07
C LYS A 117 -4.29 -7.01 -0.99
N ALA A 118 -3.55 -5.94 -1.27
CA ALA A 118 -3.91 -5.00 -2.33
C ALA A 118 -3.90 -5.68 -3.71
N ASN A 119 -2.94 -6.55 -3.98
CA ASN A 119 -2.86 -7.31 -5.22
C ASN A 119 -4.02 -8.29 -5.37
N VAL A 120 -4.39 -9.01 -4.31
CA VAL A 120 -5.56 -9.92 -4.29
C VAL A 120 -6.83 -9.13 -4.60
N ASN A 121 -7.05 -8.00 -3.94
CA ASN A 121 -8.22 -7.14 -4.18
C ASN A 121 -8.24 -6.57 -5.61
N ALA A 122 -7.07 -6.16 -6.13
CA ALA A 122 -6.96 -5.69 -7.50
C ALA A 122 -7.30 -6.79 -8.51
N TYR A 123 -6.88 -8.03 -8.24
CA TYR A 123 -7.21 -9.18 -9.06
C TYR A 123 -8.70 -9.51 -9.04
N ILE A 124 -9.34 -9.52 -7.86
CA ILE A 124 -10.80 -9.69 -7.74
C ILE A 124 -11.54 -8.65 -8.61
N ARG A 125 -11.06 -7.40 -8.62
CA ARG A 125 -11.65 -6.33 -9.42
C ARG A 125 -11.44 -6.51 -10.92
N ASP A 126 -10.28 -6.99 -11.35
CA ASP A 126 -9.91 -7.13 -12.77
C ASP A 126 -10.44 -8.42 -13.40
N LYS A 127 -10.33 -9.54 -12.68
CA LYS A 127 -10.65 -10.89 -13.17
C LYS A 127 -11.96 -11.47 -12.59
N GLY A 128 -12.57 -10.79 -11.63
CA GLY A 128 -13.77 -11.28 -10.95
C GLY A 128 -13.44 -12.35 -9.89
N THR A 129 -14.44 -13.15 -9.55
CA THR A 129 -14.39 -14.11 -8.43
C THR A 129 -14.31 -15.57 -8.88
N ALA A 130 -14.49 -15.84 -10.18
CA ALA A 130 -14.59 -17.20 -10.73
C ALA A 130 -13.27 -17.98 -10.65
N VAL A 131 -12.13 -17.30 -10.75
CA VAL A 131 -10.80 -17.92 -10.72
C VAL A 131 -10.04 -17.45 -9.47
N PRO A 132 -9.54 -18.38 -8.64
CA PRO A 132 -8.73 -18.02 -7.47
C PRO A 132 -7.44 -17.28 -7.82
N TYR A 133 -7.07 -16.29 -7.00
CA TYR A 133 -5.74 -15.68 -7.06
C TYR A 133 -4.67 -16.76 -6.84
N ARG A 134 -3.57 -16.67 -7.62
CA ARG A 134 -2.47 -17.65 -7.60
C ARG A 134 -2.02 -17.95 -6.16
N CYS A 135 -1.83 -19.24 -5.87
CA CYS A 135 -1.40 -19.76 -4.56
C CYS A 135 -2.44 -19.68 -3.42
N LEU A 136 -3.70 -19.32 -3.69
CA LEU A 136 -4.77 -19.43 -2.70
C LEU A 136 -5.56 -20.73 -2.87
N THR A 137 -5.88 -21.37 -1.74
CA THR A 137 -6.86 -22.46 -1.72
C THR A 137 -8.27 -21.89 -1.91
N ALA A 138 -9.22 -22.74 -2.30
CA ALA A 138 -10.63 -22.34 -2.47
C ALA A 138 -11.20 -21.67 -1.21
N ASP A 139 -11.00 -22.27 -0.03
CA ASP A 139 -11.50 -21.73 1.24
C ASP A 139 -10.93 -20.36 1.59
N VAL A 140 -9.63 -20.14 1.30
CA VAL A 140 -9.00 -18.85 1.56
C VAL A 140 -9.48 -17.81 0.54
N TRP A 141 -9.68 -18.23 -0.71
CA TRP A 141 -10.23 -17.38 -1.77
C TRP A 141 -11.64 -16.91 -1.45
N GLU A 142 -12.52 -17.79 -1.00
CA GLU A 142 -13.90 -17.45 -0.61
C GLU A 142 -13.92 -16.39 0.50
N LYS A 143 -13.10 -16.55 1.54
CA LYS A 143 -12.93 -15.53 2.60
C LYS A 143 -12.40 -14.19 2.07
N CYS A 144 -11.55 -14.20 1.04
CA CYS A 144 -11.10 -12.97 0.40
C CYS A 144 -12.24 -12.28 -0.35
N ILE A 145 -13.06 -13.05 -1.07
CA ILE A 145 -14.25 -12.55 -1.77
C ILE A 145 -15.24 -11.95 -0.78
N GLU A 146 -15.59 -12.70 0.28
CA GLU A 146 -16.50 -12.25 1.34
C GLU A 146 -16.03 -10.92 1.92
N ARG A 147 -14.76 -10.86 2.32
CA ARG A 147 -14.16 -9.63 2.83
C ARG A 147 -14.25 -8.48 1.83
N SER A 148 -13.87 -8.71 0.57
CA SER A 148 -13.93 -7.68 -0.48
C SER A 148 -15.36 -7.19 -0.74
N SER A 149 -16.35 -8.04 -0.44
CA SER A 149 -17.78 -7.77 -0.58
C SER A 149 -18.42 -7.19 0.68
N SER A 150 -17.68 -7.07 1.79
CA SER A 150 -18.19 -6.54 3.05
C SER A 150 -18.52 -5.05 2.93
N LYS A 151 -19.50 -4.58 3.73
CA LYS A 151 -19.93 -3.16 3.75
C LYS A 151 -18.78 -2.18 3.96
N LYS A 152 -17.76 -2.58 4.73
CA LYS A 152 -16.53 -1.82 4.97
C LYS A 152 -15.70 -1.56 3.70
N PHE A 153 -15.78 -2.45 2.71
CA PHE A 153 -15.13 -2.30 1.40
C PHE A 153 -16.09 -1.80 0.31
N LYS A 154 -17.40 -1.92 0.55
CA LYS A 154 -18.48 -1.38 -0.30
C LYS A 154 -18.96 -0.01 0.16
N SER A 155 -18.11 0.87 0.70
CA SER A 155 -18.54 2.26 0.95
C SER A 155 -19.19 2.80 -0.34
N ASP A 156 -20.50 3.04 -0.24
CA ASP A 156 -21.39 3.69 -1.21
C ASP A 156 -21.35 3.26 -2.68
N ARG A 157 -21.12 1.97 -2.97
CA ARG A 157 -21.28 1.50 -4.37
C ARG A 157 -22.72 1.33 -4.82
N GLN A 158 -23.67 1.29 -3.89
CA GLN A 158 -25.10 1.13 -4.18
C GLN A 158 -25.85 2.48 -4.25
N THR A 159 -25.28 3.53 -3.65
CA THR A 159 -25.78 4.90 -3.55
C THR A 159 -25.12 5.84 -4.56
N GLN A 160 -23.96 5.50 -5.14
CA GLN A 160 -23.12 6.37 -5.98
C GLN A 160 -22.66 7.69 -5.32
N ASP A 161 -23.18 8.06 -4.16
CA ASP A 161 -22.68 9.15 -3.32
C ASP A 161 -21.40 8.71 -2.63
N TRP A 162 -20.29 8.92 -3.31
CA TRP A 162 -19.01 9.02 -2.60
C TRP A 162 -19.13 10.10 -1.53
N PRO A 163 -18.68 9.86 -0.28
CA PRO A 163 -18.55 10.93 0.69
C PRO A 163 -17.80 12.08 0.03
N SER A 164 -18.31 13.28 0.24
CA SER A 164 -17.70 14.53 -0.21
C SER A 164 -16.19 14.53 0.10
N VAL A 165 -15.38 15.26 -0.67
CA VAL A 165 -13.92 15.27 -0.49
C VAL A 165 -13.57 15.71 0.94
N ILE A 166 -14.39 16.60 1.51
CA ILE A 166 -14.29 17.11 2.87
C ILE A 166 -14.71 16.05 3.89
N GLU A 167 -15.77 15.29 3.64
CA GLU A 167 -16.14 14.15 4.51
C GLU A 167 -15.09 13.02 4.47
N THR A 168 -14.49 12.79 3.31
CA THR A 168 -13.36 11.86 3.17
C THR A 168 -12.17 12.30 4.02
N PHE A 169 -11.89 13.61 4.09
CA PHE A 169 -10.87 14.16 4.99
C PHE A 169 -11.19 13.79 6.45
N LYS A 170 -12.42 14.03 6.91
CA LYS A 170 -12.86 13.74 8.28
C LYS A 170 -12.72 12.26 8.63
N VAL A 171 -13.22 11.37 7.78
CA VAL A 171 -13.13 9.91 7.98
C VAL A 171 -11.66 9.46 8.13
N ASN A 172 -10.75 10.05 7.36
CA ASN A 172 -9.33 9.71 7.41
C ASN A 172 -8.58 10.31 8.61
N HIS A 173 -9.14 11.35 9.24
CA HIS A 173 -8.49 12.10 10.32
C HIS A 173 -9.25 12.06 11.64
N GLN A 174 -10.32 11.26 11.74
CA GLN A 174 -10.98 10.92 13.00
C GLN A 174 -10.75 9.45 13.37
N ARG A 175 -10.58 9.18 14.67
CA ARG A 175 -10.50 7.85 15.27
C ARG A 175 -11.37 7.84 16.51
N ASN A 176 -12.34 6.92 16.58
CA ASN A 176 -13.29 6.84 17.70
C ASN A 176 -13.98 8.18 18.00
N SER A 177 -14.36 8.91 16.95
CA SER A 177 -14.96 10.25 17.01
C SER A 177 -14.02 11.40 17.43
N ASP A 178 -12.76 11.11 17.75
CA ASP A 178 -11.75 12.12 18.07
C ASP A 178 -10.85 12.45 16.88
N TRP A 179 -10.46 13.71 16.74
CA TRP A 179 -9.48 14.13 15.75
C TRP A 179 -8.08 13.58 16.06
N VAL A 180 -7.38 13.09 15.03
CA VAL A 180 -6.00 12.59 15.18
C VAL A 180 -5.03 13.65 15.70
N ASN A 181 -5.31 14.93 15.46
CA ASN A 181 -4.60 16.07 16.04
C ASN A 181 -5.44 17.35 15.91
N LYS A 182 -5.08 18.39 16.69
CA LYS A 182 -5.76 19.69 16.67
C LYS A 182 -5.74 20.36 15.30
N ARG A 183 -4.68 20.17 14.53
CA ARG A 183 -4.54 20.76 13.19
C ARG A 183 -5.58 20.18 12.22
N ALA A 184 -5.81 18.87 12.26
CA ALA A 184 -6.82 18.23 11.42
C ALA A 184 -8.23 18.73 11.75
N ALA A 185 -8.54 18.97 13.03
CA ALA A 185 -9.80 19.59 13.43
C ALA A 185 -9.96 20.99 12.80
N GLN A 186 -8.95 21.85 12.95
CA GLN A 186 -8.94 23.20 12.40
C GLN A 186 -8.99 23.22 10.87
N ASP A 187 -8.25 22.33 10.22
CA ASP A 187 -8.25 22.22 8.75
C ASP A 187 -9.63 21.77 8.25
N TYR A 188 -10.31 20.87 8.96
CA TYR A 188 -11.68 20.48 8.61
C TYR A 188 -12.69 21.60 8.83
N GLU A 189 -12.64 22.30 9.97
CA GLU A 189 -13.51 23.48 10.23
C GLU A 189 -13.38 24.51 9.11
N LYS A 190 -12.14 24.85 8.71
CA LYS A 190 -11.89 25.77 7.58
C LYS A 190 -12.46 25.27 6.25
N MET A 191 -12.42 23.97 5.98
CA MET A 191 -13.02 23.41 4.77
C MET A 191 -14.54 23.53 4.79
N VAL A 192 -15.17 23.32 5.94
CA VAL A 192 -16.62 23.48 6.09
C VAL A 192 -17.02 24.94 5.91
N GLU A 193 -16.31 25.87 6.56
CA GLU A 193 -16.51 27.31 6.42
C GLU A 193 -16.36 27.76 4.95
N GLU A 194 -15.27 27.37 4.29
CA GLU A 194 -15.02 27.73 2.89
C GLU A 194 -16.07 27.11 1.94
N ARG A 195 -16.52 25.88 2.20
CA ARG A 195 -17.61 25.27 1.42
C ARG A 195 -18.91 26.06 1.58
N GLU A 196 -19.22 26.51 2.80
CA GLU A 196 -20.41 27.32 3.08
C GLU A 196 -20.34 28.68 2.37
N GLU A 197 -19.17 29.35 2.42
CA GLU A 197 -18.93 30.60 1.70
C GLU A 197 -19.11 30.42 0.19
N GLN A 198 -18.53 29.37 -0.40
CA GLN A 198 -18.69 29.07 -1.82
C GLN A 198 -20.13 28.70 -2.17
N THR A 199 -20.87 28.03 -1.28
CA THR A 199 -22.29 27.70 -1.49
C THR A 199 -23.16 28.96 -1.53
N GLN A 200 -22.88 29.93 -0.65
CA GLN A 200 -23.58 31.21 -0.63
C GLN A 200 -23.28 32.05 -1.88
N GLN A 201 -22.04 32.03 -2.38
CA GLN A 201 -21.64 32.71 -3.62
C GLN A 201 -22.13 31.98 -4.88
N ALA A 202 -22.23 30.65 -4.85
CA ALA A 202 -22.80 29.82 -5.91
C ALA A 202 -24.28 30.11 -6.12
N SER A 203 -25.01 30.40 -5.03
CA SER A 203 -26.45 30.67 -5.07
C SER A 203 -26.82 31.92 -5.87
N SER A 204 -25.88 32.86 -6.05
CA SER A 204 -26.06 34.07 -6.88
C SER A 204 -25.53 33.93 -8.31
N SER A 205 -24.72 32.90 -8.61
CA SER A 205 -24.03 32.72 -9.90
C SER A 205 -24.38 31.42 -10.64
N GLY A 206 -25.10 30.48 -10.01
CA GLY A 206 -25.51 29.20 -10.59
C GLY A 206 -24.38 28.17 -10.78
N VAL A 207 -23.18 28.44 -10.27
CA VAL A 207 -22.01 27.55 -10.39
C VAL A 207 -21.96 26.60 -9.19
N ALA A 208 -21.87 25.29 -9.43
CA ALA A 208 -21.76 24.31 -8.34
C ALA A 208 -20.43 24.43 -7.57
N VAL A 209 -20.46 24.20 -6.26
CA VAL A 209 -19.27 24.26 -5.40
C VAL A 209 -18.28 23.16 -5.76
N ASN A 210 -17.04 23.56 -6.05
CA ASN A 210 -15.96 22.61 -6.30
C ASN A 210 -15.21 22.32 -5.01
N GLU A 211 -15.59 21.26 -4.30
CA GLU A 211 -14.93 20.86 -3.05
C GLU A 211 -13.42 20.57 -3.21
N HIS A 212 -12.95 20.26 -4.42
CA HIS A 212 -11.51 20.13 -4.66
C HIS A 212 -10.78 21.45 -4.46
N ASP A 213 -11.37 22.56 -4.92
CA ASP A 213 -10.77 23.89 -4.78
C ASP A 213 -10.77 24.33 -3.31
N VAL A 214 -11.83 23.98 -2.57
CA VAL A 214 -11.90 24.17 -1.11
C VAL A 214 -10.73 23.48 -0.41
N VAL A 215 -10.53 22.18 -0.68
CA VAL A 215 -9.46 21.41 -0.05
C VAL A 215 -8.07 21.91 -0.46
N LEU A 216 -7.89 22.30 -1.72
CA LEU A 216 -6.64 22.90 -2.21
C LEU A 216 -6.36 24.25 -1.54
N LYS A 217 -7.38 25.09 -1.36
CA LYS A 217 -7.24 26.39 -0.69
C LYS A 217 -6.85 26.24 0.78
N VAL A 218 -7.45 25.27 1.49
CA VAL A 218 -7.20 25.07 2.93
C VAL A 218 -5.88 24.33 3.20
N LEU A 219 -5.59 23.25 2.48
CA LEU A 219 -4.40 22.41 2.75
C LEU A 219 -3.16 22.80 1.96
N GLY A 220 -3.35 23.57 0.88
CA GLY A 220 -2.32 23.91 -0.10
C GLY A 220 -1.97 22.76 -1.05
N GLU A 221 -1.31 23.10 -2.16
CA GLU A 221 -0.74 22.12 -3.10
C GLU A 221 0.57 21.51 -2.58
N ARG A 222 0.77 20.21 -2.85
CA ARG A 222 2.09 19.57 -2.80
C ARG A 222 2.35 18.83 -4.11
N LYS A 223 3.61 18.89 -4.57
CA LYS A 223 4.06 18.29 -5.83
C LYS A 223 3.71 16.79 -5.89
N GLY A 224 2.71 16.43 -6.71
CA GLY A 224 2.33 15.05 -7.00
C GLY A 224 1.48 14.33 -5.94
N HIS A 225 0.93 15.05 -4.94
CA HIS A 225 0.09 14.44 -3.90
C HIS A 225 -0.86 15.46 -3.26
N TRP A 226 -2.15 15.14 -3.20
CA TRP A 226 -3.12 15.90 -2.41
C TRP A 226 -3.02 15.48 -0.96
N ARG A 227 -2.80 16.44 -0.06
CA ARG A 227 -2.93 16.16 1.37
C ARG A 227 -4.35 15.66 1.62
N ALA A 228 -4.47 14.58 2.38
CA ALA A 228 -5.71 13.93 2.85
C ALA A 228 -6.50 12.99 1.93
N VAL A 229 -6.29 12.98 0.61
CA VAL A 229 -7.05 12.08 -0.31
C VAL A 229 -6.26 10.83 -0.72
N GLY A 230 -4.98 10.74 -0.32
CA GLY A 230 -4.11 9.62 -0.70
C GLY A 230 -3.44 9.83 -2.07
N ARG A 231 -2.85 8.78 -2.65
CA ARG A 231 -2.29 8.86 -4.02
C ARG A 231 -3.44 9.03 -5.01
N VAL A 232 -3.52 10.19 -5.64
CA VAL A 232 -4.27 10.35 -6.89
C VAL A 232 -3.64 9.41 -7.90
N LEU A 233 -4.39 8.40 -8.36
CA LEU A 233 -3.97 7.60 -9.51
C LEU A 233 -3.86 8.58 -10.68
N ARG A 234 -2.65 8.75 -11.23
CA ARG A 234 -2.44 9.58 -12.42
C ARG A 234 -3.39 9.10 -13.51
N GLY A 235 -4.37 9.94 -13.84
CA GLY A 235 -5.15 9.80 -15.05
C GLY A 235 -4.21 9.77 -16.26
N THR A 236 -4.53 8.89 -17.18
CA THR A 236 -3.90 8.68 -18.49
C THR A 236 -3.66 10.01 -19.25
N SER A 237 -2.43 10.14 -19.75
CA SER A 237 -1.91 11.03 -20.81
C SER A 237 -2.40 12.49 -20.90
N ARG A 238 -1.50 13.42 -20.55
CA ARG A 238 -1.32 14.63 -21.36
C ARG A 238 -0.28 14.31 -22.43
N SER A 239 -0.73 14.17 -23.66
CA SER A 239 0.11 14.12 -24.85
C SER A 239 0.99 15.36 -24.89
N HIS A 240 2.30 15.20 -24.73
CA HIS A 240 3.25 16.23 -25.13
C HIS A 240 3.37 16.15 -26.65
N SER A 241 2.66 17.06 -27.32
CA SER A 241 2.96 17.41 -28.72
C SER A 241 4.29 18.15 -28.72
N SER A 242 5.38 17.46 -29.03
CA SER A 242 6.66 18.08 -29.34
C SER A 242 6.60 18.58 -30.78
N THR A 243 6.34 19.88 -30.94
CA THR A 243 6.57 20.59 -32.20
C THR A 243 8.08 20.72 -32.39
N THR A 244 8.65 19.96 -33.32
CA THR A 244 10.02 20.15 -33.80
C THR A 244 10.00 21.24 -34.86
N THR A 245 10.48 22.44 -34.53
CA THR A 245 10.84 23.46 -35.50
C THR A 245 12.19 23.11 -36.12
N LEU A 246 12.18 22.77 -37.41
CA LEU A 246 13.34 22.85 -38.30
C LEU A 246 13.63 24.33 -38.57
N GLN A 247 14.88 24.74 -38.46
CA GLN A 247 15.40 25.95 -39.09
C GLN A 247 16.67 25.59 -39.86
N ASP A 248 16.72 26.16 -41.06
CA ASP A 248 17.65 25.95 -42.17
C ASP A 248 19.11 26.31 -41.85
#